data_AF-A0A9W9ZSX9-F1
#
_entry.id   AF-A0A9W9ZSX9-F1
#
_cell.length_a   1.000
_cell.length_b   1.000
_cell.length_c   1.000
_cell.angle_alpha   90.00
_cell.angle_beta   90.00
_cell.angle_gamma   90.00
#
_symmetry.space_group_name_H-M   'P 1'
#
loop_
_entity.id
_entity.type
_entity.pdbx_description
1 polymer ?
#
loop_
_entity_poly.entity_id
_entity_poly.type
_entity_poly.pdbx_seq_one_letter_code
_entity_poly.pdbx_strand_id
1 'polypeptide(L)'
;MNFTSQPSGVVVWEWEERPSLWIPYQVDVGQFLEDSYLVQQSGKSPRKSYKGQSTVNLGKCNSSLNCYEVDLGSMEQLRLETGTIRKVRRSVYLGNSVPGQGIRWEWYGELTWIPYDIATSEVIEQELSSGKKRVDLSNSPIAIPNVLDFASMEQINKHTYFQRPVRRLTGQNYPTDNKPVNVAGSSSSRAVAVNASANVNGHMRSSHTKTPVTRKGAKTASAAKKTKKVKVEHSQAVGATARDPLSEFCSDLETAPDEDCAICFEKLCNISSFDDESEMSGDEAQPSSIKELNQCKHAFHTSCLQAMYDSGAKDGSLQCPTCKAIHGIKHGNQPTTGHMDVQHSHRSLPGHPDCGMITIVYDFSGGVQGPEHPNPGSRYSARGFPRTCFLPDSKKEKRF
;
A
#
# COMPACT_ATOMS: atom_id res chain seq x y z
N MET A 1 35.52 14.83 -31.11
CA MET A 1 35.41 13.69 -30.17
C MET A 1 34.08 13.83 -29.46
N ASN A 2 33.02 13.18 -29.95
CA ASN A 2 31.73 13.18 -29.28
C ASN A 2 31.75 12.07 -28.23
N PHE A 3 32.04 12.44 -26.98
CA PHE A 3 31.75 11.57 -25.85
C PHE A 3 30.24 11.50 -25.71
N THR A 4 29.62 10.45 -26.23
CA THR A 4 28.27 10.07 -25.81
C THR A 4 28.39 9.59 -24.37
N SER A 5 28.21 10.51 -23.41
CA SER A 5 28.02 10.15 -22.01
C SER A 5 26.83 9.20 -21.93
N GLN A 6 27.06 7.95 -21.53
CA GLN A 6 25.95 7.06 -21.22
C GLN A 6 25.06 7.76 -20.19
N PRO A 7 23.72 7.71 -20.32
CA PRO A 7 22.85 8.30 -19.32
C PRO A 7 23.07 7.56 -17.99
N SER A 8 23.69 8.25 -17.02
CA SER A 8 23.79 7.78 -15.65
C SER A 8 22.38 7.66 -15.07
N GLY A 9 22.01 6.48 -14.59
CA GLY A 9 20.75 6.28 -13.90
C GLY A 9 20.84 6.72 -12.44
N VAL A 10 19.69 6.96 -11.81
CA VAL A 10 19.57 7.13 -10.37
C VAL A 10 18.88 5.92 -9.75
N VAL A 11 19.28 5.58 -8.54
CA VAL A 11 18.73 4.48 -7.77
C VAL A 11 17.66 5.03 -6.84
N VAL A 12 16.48 4.42 -6.89
CA VAL A 12 15.40 4.71 -5.96
C VAL A 12 15.05 3.43 -5.23
N TRP A 13 15.11 3.50 -3.91
CA TRP A 13 14.59 2.45 -3.05
C TRP A 13 13.11 2.71 -2.80
N GLU A 14 12.29 1.67 -2.95
CA GLU A 14 10.85 1.75 -2.81
C GLU A 14 10.34 0.60 -1.93
N TRP A 15 9.18 0.80 -1.30
CA TRP A 15 8.50 -0.22 -0.52
C TRP A 15 7.05 -0.37 -0.97
N GLU A 16 6.51 -1.58 -0.87
CA GLU A 16 5.16 -1.92 -1.34
C GLU A 16 4.13 -1.59 -0.25
N GLU A 17 3.28 -0.58 -0.47
CA GLU A 17 2.20 -0.22 0.45
C GLU A 17 0.99 -1.13 0.28
N ARG A 18 0.62 -1.39 -0.97
CA ARG A 18 -0.42 -2.32 -1.40
C ARG A 18 0.05 -3.00 -2.68
N PRO A 19 -0.54 -4.14 -3.10
CA PRO A 19 -0.08 -4.87 -4.26
C PRO A 19 0.14 -3.97 -5.48
N SER A 20 1.38 -3.93 -6.00
CA SER A 20 1.81 -3.10 -7.13
C SER A 20 1.91 -1.58 -6.90
N LEU A 21 1.58 -1.07 -5.71
CA LEU A 21 1.79 0.33 -5.33
C LEU A 21 3.11 0.46 -4.56
N TRP A 22 4.12 0.97 -5.27
CA TRP A 22 5.47 1.17 -4.75
C TRP A 22 5.71 2.62 -4.39
N ILE A 23 6.10 2.84 -3.14
CA ILE A 23 6.28 4.16 -2.56
C ILE A 23 7.78 4.42 -2.40
N PRO A 24 8.31 5.52 -2.97
CA PRO A 24 9.73 5.83 -2.85
C PRO A 24 10.07 6.26 -1.42
N TYR A 25 11.12 5.66 -0.87
CA TYR A 25 11.73 6.15 0.36
C TYR A 25 12.20 7.61 0.19
N GLN A 26 12.38 8.29 1.32
CA GLN A 26 13.08 9.57 1.32
C GLN A 26 14.53 9.38 0.86
N VAL A 27 15.12 10.45 0.32
CA VAL A 27 16.42 10.40 -0.35
C VAL A 27 17.54 9.93 0.58
N ASP A 28 17.54 10.42 1.82
CA ASP A 28 18.46 10.05 2.89
C ASP A 28 18.36 8.57 3.26
N VAL A 29 17.13 8.06 3.41
CA VAL A 29 16.85 6.65 3.68
C VAL A 29 17.29 5.78 2.48
N GLY A 30 17.01 6.22 1.26
CA GLY A 30 17.42 5.55 0.03
C GLY A 30 18.94 5.49 -0.13
N GLN A 31 19.65 6.57 0.21
CA GLN A 31 21.13 6.59 0.22
C GLN A 31 21.69 5.62 1.26
N PHE A 32 21.15 5.64 2.47
CA PHE A 32 21.56 4.71 3.53
C PHE A 32 21.36 3.23 3.13
N LEU A 33 20.22 2.92 2.50
CA LEU A 33 19.94 1.59 1.98
C LEU A 33 20.90 1.21 0.85
N GLU A 34 21.18 2.11 -0.08
CA GLU A 34 22.12 1.86 -1.18
C GLU A 34 23.54 1.61 -0.67
N ASP A 35 24.04 2.45 0.24
CA ASP A 35 25.38 2.27 0.82
C ASP A 35 25.50 0.92 1.53
N SER A 36 24.49 0.57 2.33
CA SER A 36 24.43 -0.70 3.05
C SER A 36 24.39 -1.89 2.08
N TYR A 37 23.60 -1.79 1.02
CA TYR A 37 23.46 -2.81 -0.01
C TYR A 37 24.76 -3.02 -0.79
N LEU A 38 25.46 -1.95 -1.17
CA LEU A 38 26.74 -2.03 -1.88
C LEU A 38 27.84 -2.64 -1.00
N VAL A 39 27.87 -2.30 0.30
CA VAL A 39 28.80 -2.93 1.26
C VAL A 39 28.56 -4.44 1.32
N GLN A 40 27.30 -4.88 1.41
CA GLN A 40 26.94 -6.29 1.42
C GLN A 40 27.37 -7.00 0.12
N GLN A 41 27.13 -6.39 -1.04
CA GLN A 41 27.50 -6.95 -2.35
C GLN A 41 29.02 -7.05 -2.55
N SER A 42 29.81 -6.19 -1.91
CA SER A 42 31.28 -6.19 -2.03
C SER A 42 31.98 -7.33 -1.27
N GLY A 43 31.25 -8.10 -0.46
CA GLY A 43 31.82 -9.19 0.34
C GLY A 43 32.76 -8.74 1.48
N LYS A 44 32.96 -7.43 1.69
CA LYS A 44 33.78 -6.85 2.77
C LYS A 44 33.05 -6.84 4.11
N SER A 45 32.42 -7.95 4.48
CA SER A 45 31.84 -8.10 5.82
C SER A 45 32.96 -8.14 6.86
N PRO A 46 32.85 -7.43 8.00
CA PRO A 46 33.79 -7.57 9.11
C PRO A 46 33.90 -9.04 9.53
N ARG A 47 35.14 -9.52 9.77
CA ARG A 47 35.53 -10.93 10.04
C ARG A 47 34.89 -11.61 11.28
N LYS A 48 33.82 -11.06 11.86
CA LYS A 48 33.01 -11.72 12.89
C LYS A 48 31.54 -11.34 12.67
N SER A 49 30.84 -12.13 11.87
CA SER A 49 29.41 -11.96 11.64
C SER A 49 28.67 -13.25 11.97
N TYR A 50 27.79 -13.17 12.97
CA TYR A 50 26.78 -14.20 13.23
C TYR A 50 25.74 -14.17 12.09
N LYS A 51 25.25 -15.34 11.67
CA LYS A 51 24.13 -15.50 10.71
C LYS A 51 23.03 -14.46 11.01
N GLY A 52 22.82 -13.48 10.11
CA GLY A 52 21.75 -12.46 10.23
C GLY A 52 22.11 -11.02 9.86
N GLN A 53 23.27 -10.75 9.22
CA GLN A 53 23.77 -9.37 9.02
C GLN A 53 23.37 -8.71 7.68
N SER A 54 22.35 -9.20 6.97
CA SER A 54 21.73 -8.50 5.82
C SER A 54 20.68 -7.47 6.25
N THR A 55 20.34 -7.43 7.54
CA THR A 55 19.32 -6.54 8.08
C THR A 55 19.89 -5.21 8.55
N VAL A 56 19.27 -4.11 8.13
CA VAL A 56 19.58 -2.74 8.57
C VAL A 56 18.38 -2.08 9.21
N ASN A 57 18.58 -1.47 10.37
CA ASN A 57 17.54 -0.69 11.04
C ASN A 57 17.54 0.75 10.48
N LEU A 58 16.39 1.21 9.98
CA LEU A 58 16.24 2.53 9.36
C LEU A 58 16.41 3.68 10.37
N GLY A 59 16.19 3.39 11.65
CA GLY A 59 16.48 4.27 12.79
C GLY A 59 17.88 4.86 12.84
N LYS A 60 18.86 4.16 12.23
CA LYS A 60 20.25 4.62 12.15
C LYS A 60 20.43 5.88 11.30
N CYS A 61 19.58 6.08 10.29
CA CYS A 61 19.59 7.28 9.46
C CYS A 61 18.52 8.30 9.88
N ASN A 62 17.33 7.81 10.28
CA ASN A 62 16.22 8.66 10.70
C ASN A 62 15.54 8.05 11.92
N SER A 63 15.63 8.72 13.07
CA SER A 63 15.13 8.23 14.36
C SER A 63 13.62 7.98 14.39
N SER A 64 12.84 8.64 13.54
CA SER A 64 11.39 8.36 13.41
C SER A 64 11.10 6.98 12.82
N LEU A 65 12.10 6.35 12.19
CA LEU A 65 11.99 5.03 11.55
C LEU A 65 12.64 3.90 12.37
N ASN A 66 12.94 4.13 13.67
CA ASN A 66 13.54 3.13 14.56
C ASN A 66 12.77 1.81 14.65
N CYS A 67 11.46 1.83 14.39
CA CYS A 67 10.61 0.64 14.41
C CYS A 67 10.66 -0.18 13.11
N TYR A 68 11.49 0.21 12.13
CA TYR A 68 11.61 -0.47 10.86
C TYR A 68 13.00 -1.06 10.63
N GLU A 69 13.02 -2.33 10.23
CA GLU A 69 14.21 -3.03 9.79
C GLU A 69 14.02 -3.51 8.36
N VAL A 70 15.07 -3.40 7.53
CA VAL A 70 15.06 -3.87 6.14
C VAL A 70 16.10 -4.96 5.99
N ASP A 71 15.67 -6.16 5.61
CA ASP A 71 16.55 -7.24 5.19
C ASP A 71 16.88 -7.04 3.70
N LEU A 72 18.13 -6.66 3.44
CA LEU A 72 18.66 -6.40 2.09
C LEU A 72 18.92 -7.68 1.29
N GLY A 73 18.87 -8.86 1.92
CA GLY A 73 18.96 -10.16 1.29
C GLY A 73 17.61 -10.66 0.80
N SER A 74 16.58 -10.61 1.65
CA SER A 74 15.20 -10.99 1.26
C SER A 74 14.44 -9.87 0.54
N MET A 75 14.95 -8.63 0.62
CA MET A 75 14.28 -7.43 0.10
C MET A 75 12.93 -7.19 0.77
N GLU A 76 12.91 -7.27 2.10
CA GLU A 76 11.71 -7.11 2.92
C GLU A 76 11.96 -6.12 4.07
N GLN A 77 10.95 -5.31 4.36
CA GLN A 77 10.89 -4.42 5.51
C GLN A 77 9.99 -5.07 6.58
N LEU A 78 10.52 -5.24 7.79
CA LEU A 78 9.79 -5.63 8.98
C LEU A 78 9.51 -4.41 9.85
N ARG A 79 8.25 -4.24 10.24
CA ARG A 79 7.88 -3.34 11.33
C ARG A 79 7.96 -4.07 12.67
N LEU A 80 8.94 -3.71 13.49
CA LEU A 80 9.29 -4.40 14.75
C LEU A 80 8.13 -4.47 15.75
N GLU A 81 7.28 -3.44 15.78
CA GLU A 81 6.18 -3.35 16.74
C GLU A 81 5.02 -4.29 16.40
N THR A 82 4.67 -4.39 15.13
CA THR A 82 3.47 -5.10 14.66
C THR A 82 3.79 -6.45 14.02
N GLY A 83 5.06 -6.71 13.71
CA GLY A 83 5.48 -7.87 12.92
C GLY A 83 5.07 -7.80 11.44
N THR A 84 4.55 -6.65 10.98
CA THR A 84 4.10 -6.49 9.59
C THR A 84 5.28 -6.47 8.64
N ILE A 85 5.23 -7.28 7.59
CA ILE A 85 6.26 -7.36 6.56
C ILE A 85 5.76 -6.68 5.28
N ARG A 86 6.60 -5.84 4.68
CA ARG A 86 6.38 -5.20 3.37
C ARG A 86 7.53 -5.53 2.44
N LYS A 87 7.26 -5.67 1.14
CA LYS A 87 8.34 -5.86 0.17
C LYS A 87 9.08 -4.55 -0.05
N VAL A 88 10.37 -4.64 -0.35
CA VAL A 88 11.26 -3.55 -0.70
C VAL A 88 11.85 -3.85 -2.07
N ARG A 89 12.15 -2.82 -2.87
CA ARG A 89 12.87 -3.00 -4.13
C ARG A 89 13.88 -1.88 -4.36
N ARG A 90 14.93 -2.22 -5.09
CA ARG A 90 15.91 -1.28 -5.64
C ARG A 90 15.62 -1.13 -7.13
N SER A 91 15.22 0.07 -7.55
CA SER A 91 14.88 0.39 -8.93
C SER A 91 15.87 1.40 -9.50
N VAL A 92 16.22 1.26 -10.78
CA VAL A 92 17.10 2.21 -11.49
C VAL A 92 16.25 3.00 -12.48
N TYR A 93 16.24 4.32 -12.33
CA TYR A 93 15.54 5.25 -13.20
C TYR A 93 16.54 6.03 -14.06
N LEU A 94 16.11 6.46 -15.24
CA LEU A 94 16.96 7.24 -16.14
C LEU A 94 17.26 8.64 -15.56
N GLY A 95 18.38 9.24 -15.92
CA GLY A 95 18.76 10.59 -15.45
C GLY A 95 17.76 11.70 -15.83
N ASN A 96 16.93 11.49 -16.86
CA ASN A 96 15.86 12.42 -17.24
C ASN A 96 14.49 12.11 -16.61
N SER A 97 14.39 11.07 -15.79
CA SER A 97 13.18 10.80 -14.98
C SER A 97 12.97 11.87 -13.90
N VAL A 98 11.80 11.90 -13.28
CA VAL A 98 11.49 12.75 -12.11
C VAL A 98 12.54 12.59 -11.00
N PRO A 99 12.87 11.38 -10.51
CA PRO A 99 13.98 11.19 -9.57
C PRO A 99 15.33 11.63 -10.13
N GLY A 100 15.59 11.37 -11.42
CA GLY A 100 16.85 11.73 -12.08
C GLY A 100 17.10 13.24 -12.15
N GLN A 101 16.02 14.02 -12.29
CA GLN A 101 16.02 15.48 -12.24
C GLN A 101 16.02 16.03 -10.80
N GLY A 102 16.01 15.14 -9.80
CA GLY A 102 15.96 15.50 -8.38
C GLY A 102 14.62 16.13 -7.97
N ILE A 103 13.53 15.70 -8.61
CA ILE A 103 12.18 16.16 -8.35
C ILE A 103 11.44 15.09 -7.53
N ARG A 104 10.62 15.53 -6.57
CA ARG A 104 9.75 14.64 -5.80
C ARG A 104 8.45 15.33 -5.46
N TRP A 105 7.34 14.65 -5.71
CA TRP A 105 6.00 15.14 -5.44
C TRP A 105 5.42 14.48 -4.19
N GLU A 106 4.82 15.27 -3.31
CA GLU A 106 4.18 14.81 -2.09
C GLU A 106 2.85 15.49 -1.86
N TRP A 107 1.96 14.80 -1.16
CA TRP A 107 0.71 15.33 -0.64
C TRP A 107 0.67 15.20 0.87
N TYR A 108 -0.06 16.11 1.53
CA TYR A 108 -0.17 16.11 2.97
C TYR A 108 -1.25 15.11 3.42
N GLY A 109 -0.79 14.04 4.07
CA GLY A 109 -1.61 13.03 4.72
C GLY A 109 -2.29 13.56 5.98
N GLU A 110 -2.53 12.69 6.96
CA GLU A 110 -3.14 13.14 8.21
C GLU A 110 -2.17 13.93 9.09
N LEU A 111 -0.92 13.48 9.19
CA LEU A 111 0.10 14.10 10.04
C LEU A 111 1.46 14.25 9.37
N THR A 112 1.64 13.69 8.16
CA THR A 112 2.93 13.69 7.46
C THR A 112 2.76 13.83 5.96
N TRP A 113 3.82 14.28 5.30
CA TRP A 113 3.90 14.34 3.85
C TRP A 113 4.12 12.93 3.29
N ILE A 114 3.29 12.55 2.33
CA ILE A 114 3.29 11.24 1.68
C ILE A 114 3.70 11.44 0.23
N PRO A 115 4.75 10.76 -0.25
CA PRO A 115 5.10 10.81 -1.67
C PRO A 115 4.03 10.16 -2.55
N TYR A 116 3.89 10.70 -3.75
CA TYR A 116 3.33 9.93 -4.86
C TYR A 116 4.32 8.84 -5.29
N ASP A 117 3.81 7.75 -5.87
CA ASP A 117 4.67 6.80 -6.57
C ASP A 117 5.37 7.48 -7.75
N ILE A 118 6.45 6.87 -8.24
CA ILE A 118 7.24 7.49 -9.30
C ILE A 118 6.43 7.66 -10.58
N ALA A 119 5.60 6.69 -10.97
CA ALA A 119 4.85 6.77 -12.21
C ALA A 119 3.79 7.88 -12.17
N THR A 120 3.08 8.04 -11.05
CA THR A 120 2.19 9.20 -10.85
C THR A 120 2.97 10.51 -10.83
N SER A 121 4.15 10.54 -10.21
CA SER A 121 5.00 11.74 -10.17
C SER A 121 5.46 12.18 -11.57
N GLU A 122 5.77 11.24 -12.46
CA GLU A 122 6.08 11.51 -13.88
C GLU A 122 4.91 12.18 -14.60
N VAL A 123 3.68 11.69 -14.40
CA VAL A 123 2.47 12.29 -14.98
C VAL A 123 2.27 13.71 -14.46
N ILE A 124 2.41 13.93 -13.15
CA ILE A 124 2.27 15.26 -12.54
C ILE A 124 3.31 16.22 -13.12
N GLU A 125 4.58 15.81 -13.18
CA GLU A 125 5.67 16.66 -13.65
C GLU A 125 5.58 16.96 -15.15
N GLN A 126 5.19 15.97 -15.96
CA GLN A 126 4.97 16.15 -17.39
C GLN A 126 3.86 17.17 -17.66
N GLU A 127 2.76 17.11 -16.91
CA GLU A 127 1.62 18.00 -17.08
C GLU A 127 1.88 19.41 -16.53
N LEU A 128 2.67 19.52 -15.46
CA LEU A 128 3.16 20.83 -15.02
C LEU A 128 4.07 21.45 -16.09
N SER A 129 5.01 20.67 -16.63
CA SER A 129 5.96 21.12 -17.65
C SER A 129 5.29 21.51 -18.98
N SER A 130 4.14 20.92 -19.29
CA SER A 130 3.32 21.28 -20.46
C SER A 130 2.51 22.57 -20.24
N GLY A 131 2.57 23.16 -19.05
CA GLY A 131 1.88 24.41 -18.70
C GLY A 131 0.39 24.23 -18.39
N LYS A 132 -0.08 23.00 -18.13
CA LYS A 132 -1.45 22.80 -17.64
C LYS A 132 -1.60 23.41 -16.25
N LYS A 133 -2.81 23.85 -15.93
CA LYS A 133 -3.16 24.38 -14.60
C LYS A 133 -3.61 23.31 -13.62
N ARG A 134 -4.12 22.19 -14.14
CA ARG A 134 -4.62 21.06 -13.36
C ARG A 134 -4.28 19.73 -14.04
N VAL A 135 -4.13 18.69 -13.25
CA VAL A 135 -3.97 17.31 -13.72
C VAL A 135 -4.96 16.40 -12.99
N ASP A 136 -5.66 15.54 -13.75
CA ASP A 136 -6.55 14.53 -13.20
C ASP A 136 -5.78 13.22 -13.00
N LEU A 137 -5.61 12.82 -11.75
CA LEU A 137 -4.85 11.63 -11.39
C LEU A 137 -5.67 10.35 -11.46
N SER A 138 -6.96 10.40 -11.84
CA SER A 138 -7.77 9.19 -11.98
C SER A 138 -7.28 8.28 -13.13
N ASN A 139 -6.50 8.85 -14.04
CA ASN A 139 -5.86 8.12 -15.13
C ASN A 139 -4.42 7.70 -14.80
N SER A 140 -3.93 7.95 -13.58
CA SER A 140 -2.63 7.45 -13.16
C SER A 140 -2.67 5.92 -13.05
N PRO A 141 -1.51 5.22 -13.05
CA PRO A 141 -1.47 3.76 -12.98
C PRO A 141 -2.21 3.14 -11.78
N ILE A 142 -2.45 3.93 -10.73
CA ILE A 142 -3.15 3.49 -9.52
C ILE A 142 -4.53 4.15 -9.34
N ALA A 143 -5.02 4.84 -10.37
CA ALA A 143 -6.33 5.48 -10.45
C ALA A 143 -6.67 6.34 -9.22
N ILE A 144 -5.78 7.29 -8.86
CA ILE A 144 -6.00 8.16 -7.71
C ILE A 144 -7.21 9.08 -8.00
N PRO A 145 -8.29 9.06 -7.21
CA PRO A 145 -9.50 9.84 -7.49
C PRO A 145 -9.35 11.32 -7.08
N ASN A 146 -8.23 11.94 -7.46
CA ASN A 146 -7.87 13.30 -7.10
C ASN A 146 -7.50 14.12 -8.34
N VAL A 147 -7.92 15.38 -8.35
CA VAL A 147 -7.42 16.39 -9.29
C VAL A 147 -6.42 17.26 -8.55
N LEU A 148 -5.23 17.42 -9.11
CA LEU A 148 -4.20 18.29 -8.56
C LEU A 148 -4.25 19.64 -9.29
N ASP A 149 -4.36 20.72 -8.51
CA ASP A 149 -4.32 22.10 -8.99
C ASP A 149 -2.94 22.70 -8.72
N PHE A 150 -2.22 23.06 -9.78
CA PHE A 150 -0.87 23.59 -9.69
C PHE A 150 -0.83 25.04 -9.20
N ALA A 151 -1.93 25.79 -9.31
CA ALA A 151 -1.99 27.17 -8.86
C ALA A 151 -2.18 27.24 -7.34
N SER A 152 -3.07 26.42 -6.77
CA SER A 152 -3.25 26.35 -5.32
C SER A 152 -2.29 25.39 -4.62
N MET A 153 -1.60 24.53 -5.38
CA MET A 153 -0.76 23.46 -4.85
C MET A 153 -1.55 22.54 -3.90
N GLU A 154 -2.70 22.06 -4.38
CA GLU A 154 -3.60 21.18 -3.65
C GLU A 154 -4.06 20.02 -4.52
N GLN A 155 -4.29 18.87 -3.91
CA GLN A 155 -5.08 17.81 -4.49
C GLN A 155 -6.50 17.86 -3.94
N ILE A 156 -7.48 17.65 -4.81
CA ILE A 156 -8.90 17.71 -4.50
C ILE A 156 -9.49 16.35 -4.83
N ASN A 157 -10.08 15.67 -3.84
CA ASN A 157 -10.77 14.41 -4.10
C ASN A 157 -12.01 14.67 -4.96
N LYS A 158 -12.17 13.93 -6.06
CA LYS A 158 -13.26 14.13 -7.04
C LYS A 158 -14.65 13.83 -6.48
N HIS A 159 -14.75 13.01 -5.44
CA HIS A 159 -16.01 12.57 -4.87
C HIS A 159 -16.38 13.38 -3.62
N THR A 160 -15.41 13.62 -2.73
CA THR A 160 -15.66 14.29 -1.45
C THR A 160 -15.33 15.77 -1.47
N TYR A 161 -14.69 16.26 -2.54
CA TYR A 161 -14.11 17.61 -2.64
C TYR A 161 -13.11 17.96 -1.53
N PHE A 162 -12.69 16.97 -0.75
CA PHE A 162 -11.72 17.17 0.31
C PHE A 162 -10.37 17.56 -0.29
N GLN A 163 -9.83 18.67 0.19
CA GLN A 163 -8.60 19.26 -0.31
C GLN A 163 -7.44 18.89 0.61
N ARG A 164 -6.29 18.57 0.02
CA ARG A 164 -5.05 18.32 0.75
C ARG A 164 -3.92 19.09 0.09
N PRO A 165 -3.06 19.77 0.87
CA PRO A 165 -1.87 20.42 0.34
C PRO A 165 -0.98 19.44 -0.43
N VAL A 166 -0.34 19.94 -1.47
CA VAL A 166 0.64 19.24 -2.30
C VAL A 166 1.91 20.08 -2.36
N ARG A 167 3.07 19.43 -2.47
CA ARG A 167 4.33 20.14 -2.69
C ARG A 167 5.21 19.43 -3.71
N ARG A 168 5.95 20.26 -4.46
CA ARG A 168 7.02 19.85 -5.37
C ARG A 168 8.35 20.16 -4.70
N LEU A 169 9.13 19.13 -4.41
CA LEU A 169 10.49 19.27 -3.91
C LEU A 169 11.46 19.17 -5.09
N THR A 170 12.48 20.04 -5.09
CA THR A 170 13.58 20.04 -6.06
C THR A 170 14.92 19.82 -5.35
N GLY A 171 15.97 19.51 -6.11
CA GLY A 171 17.32 19.30 -5.56
C GLY A 171 17.43 18.03 -4.70
N GLN A 172 16.58 17.04 -4.96
CA GLN A 172 16.64 15.73 -4.33
C GLN A 172 17.78 14.92 -4.95
N ASN A 173 18.81 14.58 -4.18
CA ASN A 173 20.01 13.91 -4.70
C ASN A 173 19.93 12.40 -4.49
N TYR A 174 19.29 11.70 -5.43
CA TYR A 174 19.23 10.24 -5.41
C TYR A 174 20.61 9.61 -5.71
N PRO A 175 20.95 8.45 -5.12
CA PRO A 175 22.19 7.74 -5.41
C PRO A 175 22.33 7.43 -6.90
N THR A 176 23.52 7.55 -7.49
CA THR A 176 23.76 7.25 -8.91
C THR A 176 24.11 5.77 -9.11
N ASP A 177 23.54 5.13 -10.14
CA ASP A 177 24.00 3.81 -10.57
C ASP A 177 25.12 3.94 -11.61
N ASN A 178 26.33 3.51 -11.25
CA ASN A 178 27.50 3.54 -12.12
C ASN A 178 27.57 2.33 -13.08
N LYS A 179 26.53 1.48 -13.11
CA LYS A 179 26.42 0.36 -14.04
C LYS A 179 25.58 0.75 -15.27
N PRO A 180 25.92 0.27 -16.48
CA PRO A 180 25.15 0.58 -17.69
C PRO A 180 23.72 0.05 -17.56
N VAL A 181 22.73 0.93 -17.73
CA VAL A 181 21.30 0.64 -17.56
C VAL A 181 20.83 -0.32 -18.66
N ASN A 182 20.44 -1.55 -18.30
CA ASN A 182 19.60 -2.40 -19.16
C ASN A 182 18.13 -2.05 -18.89
N VAL A 183 17.53 -1.25 -19.76
CA VAL A 183 16.12 -0.86 -19.64
C VAL A 183 15.22 -2.02 -20.08
N ALA A 184 14.39 -2.52 -19.17
CA ALA A 184 13.27 -3.38 -19.52
C ALA A 184 12.15 -2.52 -20.14
N GLY A 185 11.76 -2.85 -21.37
CA GLY A 185 10.52 -2.34 -21.98
C GLY A 185 10.65 -1.01 -22.72
N SER A 186 11.13 -1.04 -23.96
CA SER A 186 10.67 -0.11 -24.98
C SER A 186 10.75 -0.77 -26.36
N SER A 187 9.61 -1.29 -26.80
CA SER A 187 9.39 -1.66 -28.20
C SER A 187 9.24 -0.37 -29.00
N SER A 188 10.11 -0.16 -29.98
CA SER A 188 9.87 0.82 -31.06
C SER A 188 10.50 0.33 -32.35
N SER A 189 9.65 -0.25 -33.19
CA SER A 189 9.54 -0.03 -34.63
C SER A 189 10.77 0.55 -35.33
N ARG A 190 11.45 -0.31 -36.11
CA ARG A 190 12.34 0.15 -37.20
C ARG A 190 11.58 0.15 -38.51
N ALA A 191 11.39 1.36 -39.04
CA ALA A 191 11.10 1.59 -40.45
C ALA A 191 12.42 1.85 -41.22
N VAL A 192 12.30 1.62 -42.53
CA VAL A 192 13.10 2.14 -43.67
C VAL A 192 14.27 1.28 -44.19
N ALA A 193 13.91 0.44 -45.16
CA ALA A 193 14.21 0.54 -46.61
C ALA A 193 15.67 0.60 -47.14
N VAL A 194 15.92 -0.38 -48.04
CA VAL A 194 16.70 -0.43 -49.31
C VAL A 194 18.12 0.16 -49.46
N ASN A 195 19.07 -0.75 -49.76
CA ASN A 195 19.81 -0.85 -51.05
C ASN A 195 20.52 -2.23 -51.07
N ALA A 196 20.24 -3.14 -52.02
CA ALA A 196 20.92 -3.34 -53.33
C ALA A 196 22.45 -3.49 -53.19
N SER A 197 23.18 -4.50 -53.68
CA SER A 197 22.97 -5.73 -54.46
C SER A 197 24.32 -6.49 -54.41
N ALA A 198 24.37 -7.83 -54.39
CA ALA A 198 25.40 -8.68 -55.03
C ALA A 198 25.33 -10.16 -54.58
N ASN A 199 24.53 -10.92 -55.33
CA ASN A 199 24.78 -12.19 -56.02
C ASN A 199 25.85 -13.24 -55.56
N VAL A 200 25.45 -14.50 -55.79
CA VAL A 200 26.18 -15.75 -56.12
C VAL A 200 26.57 -16.74 -55.00
N ASN A 201 25.80 -17.85 -55.00
CA ASN A 201 26.15 -19.27 -54.90
C ASN A 201 27.57 -19.69 -54.48
N GLY A 202 27.65 -20.70 -53.60
CA GLY A 202 28.89 -21.46 -53.43
C GLY A 202 28.79 -22.60 -52.43
N HIS A 203 28.47 -23.78 -52.94
CA HIS A 203 28.39 -25.04 -52.24
C HIS A 203 29.73 -25.51 -51.60
N MET A 204 29.55 -26.17 -50.44
CA MET A 204 30.14 -27.47 -50.08
C MET A 204 31.58 -27.60 -49.54
N ARG A 205 31.62 -28.59 -48.62
CA ARG A 205 32.73 -29.48 -48.21
C ARG A 205 33.71 -28.95 -47.16
N SER A 206 34.12 -29.73 -46.18
CA SER A 206 33.72 -31.07 -45.75
C SER A 206 34.41 -31.34 -44.42
N SER A 207 33.66 -31.96 -43.49
CA SER A 207 34.02 -33.21 -42.79
C SER A 207 35.44 -33.35 -42.24
N HIS A 208 35.59 -33.69 -40.96
CA HIS A 208 35.55 -35.08 -40.47
C HIS A 208 36.04 -34.96 -39.02
N THR A 209 35.69 -35.77 -38.03
CA THR A 209 35.01 -37.06 -37.92
C THR A 209 34.85 -37.26 -36.41
N LYS A 210 33.63 -37.59 -35.95
CA LYS A 210 33.23 -38.93 -35.47
C LYS A 210 33.81 -39.30 -34.09
N THR A 211 33.10 -39.89 -33.14
CA THR A 211 31.74 -40.47 -33.02
C THR A 211 31.64 -41.00 -31.55
N PRO A 212 30.88 -42.04 -31.19
CA PRO A 212 29.60 -41.99 -30.47
C PRO A 212 29.72 -42.69 -29.08
N VAL A 213 28.72 -42.81 -28.21
CA VAL A 213 27.60 -43.76 -28.27
C VAL A 213 26.78 -43.58 -26.99
N THR A 214 25.47 -43.33 -27.18
CA THR A 214 24.25 -43.85 -26.52
C THR A 214 24.31 -44.32 -25.05
N ARG A 215 23.27 -44.15 -24.21
CA ARG A 215 21.92 -44.72 -24.40
C ARG A 215 20.95 -44.25 -23.27
N LYS A 216 19.72 -43.94 -23.70
CA LYS A 216 18.40 -44.20 -23.07
C LYS A 216 18.09 -43.70 -21.63
N GLY A 217 17.17 -42.73 -21.59
CA GLY A 217 15.77 -43.00 -21.22
C GLY A 217 15.34 -42.70 -19.79
N ALA A 218 14.37 -41.79 -19.64
CA ALA A 218 13.05 -42.06 -19.02
C ALA A 218 12.34 -40.73 -18.71
N LYS A 219 11.08 -40.65 -19.14
CA LYS A 219 10.12 -39.65 -18.66
C LYS A 219 9.72 -40.03 -17.23
N THR A 220 9.76 -39.09 -16.30
CA THR A 220 8.92 -39.13 -15.10
C THR A 220 8.35 -37.73 -14.82
N ALA A 221 7.03 -37.68 -14.78
CA ALA A 221 6.25 -36.54 -14.32
C ALA A 221 6.59 -36.24 -12.85
N SER A 222 6.79 -34.96 -12.53
CA SER A 222 6.85 -34.50 -11.14
C SER A 222 5.63 -33.64 -10.85
N ALA A 223 4.81 -34.17 -9.95
CA ALA A 223 3.54 -33.65 -9.51
C ALA A 223 3.68 -32.29 -8.81
N ALA A 224 2.87 -31.34 -9.24
CA ALA A 224 2.56 -30.13 -8.48
C ALA A 224 1.76 -30.51 -7.22
N LYS A 225 2.38 -30.38 -6.05
CA LYS A 225 1.68 -30.54 -4.76
C LYS A 225 0.75 -29.35 -4.55
N LYS A 226 -0.55 -29.60 -4.68
CA LYS A 226 -1.64 -28.73 -4.19
C LYS A 226 -1.45 -28.50 -2.68
N THR A 227 -1.32 -27.26 -2.28
CA THR A 227 -1.41 -26.83 -0.88
C THR A 227 -2.86 -26.99 -0.42
N LYS A 228 -3.07 -27.82 0.60
CA LYS A 228 -4.38 -28.02 1.26
C LYS A 228 -4.76 -26.74 2.01
N LYS A 229 -5.93 -26.18 1.70
CA LYS A 229 -6.65 -25.23 2.57
C LYS A 229 -6.87 -25.90 3.92
N VAL A 230 -6.42 -25.26 5.00
CA VAL A 230 -6.69 -25.66 6.37
C VAL A 230 -8.16 -25.33 6.67
N LYS A 231 -8.93 -26.35 7.03
CA LYS A 231 -10.30 -26.28 7.51
C LYS A 231 -10.28 -25.70 8.92
N VAL A 232 -10.80 -24.49 9.10
CA VAL A 232 -11.06 -23.93 10.44
C VAL A 232 -12.31 -24.64 10.97
N GLU A 233 -12.15 -25.42 12.04
CA GLU A 233 -13.25 -26.11 12.70
C GLU A 233 -14.11 -25.10 13.47
N HIS A 234 -15.41 -25.13 13.18
CA HIS A 234 -16.45 -24.47 13.96
C HIS A 234 -16.44 -25.03 15.39
N SER A 235 -16.08 -24.19 16.36
CA SER A 235 -16.41 -24.43 17.76
C SER A 235 -17.88 -24.11 18.00
N GLN A 236 -18.54 -25.00 18.72
CA GLN A 236 -20.00 -25.13 18.83
C GLN A 236 -20.69 -23.96 19.55
N ALA A 237 -21.94 -23.81 19.13
CA ALA A 237 -23.00 -22.88 19.52
C ALA A 237 -23.14 -22.55 21.02
N VAL A 238 -23.40 -21.26 21.27
CA VAL A 238 -24.28 -20.81 22.35
C VAL A 238 -25.42 -20.04 21.68
N GLY A 239 -26.65 -20.50 21.93
CA GLY A 239 -27.85 -20.00 21.26
C GLY A 239 -28.19 -18.55 21.59
N ALA A 240 -28.49 -17.79 20.55
CA ALA A 240 -29.37 -16.63 20.57
C ALA A 240 -30.00 -16.55 19.18
N THR A 241 -31.30 -16.26 19.10
CA THR A 241 -32.01 -16.02 17.85
C THR A 241 -31.25 -14.97 17.03
N ALA A 242 -30.52 -15.39 16.00
CA ALA A 242 -29.64 -14.51 15.23
C ALA A 242 -30.49 -13.57 14.38
N ARG A 243 -30.75 -12.37 14.91
CA ARG A 243 -31.21 -11.25 14.08
C ARG A 243 -30.11 -10.95 13.07
N ASP A 244 -30.49 -10.68 11.82
CA ASP A 244 -29.58 -10.22 10.77
C ASP A 244 -28.77 -9.02 11.30
N PRO A 245 -27.44 -9.12 11.48
CA PRO A 245 -26.63 -8.06 12.06
C PRO A 245 -26.59 -6.81 11.16
N LEU A 246 -26.95 -6.93 9.89
CA LEU A 246 -27.05 -5.80 8.97
C LEU A 246 -28.36 -5.04 9.12
N SER A 247 -29.41 -5.65 9.69
CA SER A 247 -30.76 -5.05 9.77
C SER A 247 -30.81 -3.71 10.52
N GLU A 248 -29.84 -3.43 11.39
CA GLU A 248 -29.72 -2.15 12.08
C GLU A 248 -29.18 -1.03 11.17
N PHE A 249 -28.46 -1.38 10.11
CA PHE A 249 -27.73 -0.45 9.26
C PHE A 249 -28.35 -0.26 7.87
N CYS A 250 -29.16 -1.22 7.43
CA CYS A 250 -29.73 -1.25 6.08
C CYS A 250 -31.18 -1.75 6.04
N SER A 251 -31.84 -1.44 4.93
CA SER A 251 -33.17 -1.93 4.55
C SER A 251 -33.08 -2.75 3.28
N ASP A 252 -33.93 -3.77 3.15
CA ASP A 252 -34.02 -4.55 1.91
C ASP A 252 -34.67 -3.72 0.80
N LEU A 253 -34.17 -3.85 -0.44
CA LEU A 253 -34.74 -3.22 -1.63
C LEU A 253 -35.40 -4.28 -2.52
N GLU A 254 -36.67 -4.05 -2.87
CA GLU A 254 -37.44 -4.96 -3.75
C GLU A 254 -36.96 -4.91 -5.21
N THR A 255 -36.45 -3.77 -5.66
CA THR A 255 -35.96 -3.58 -7.03
C THR A 255 -34.52 -3.12 -7.00
N ALA A 256 -33.66 -3.84 -7.73
CA ALA A 256 -32.26 -3.46 -7.89
C ALA A 256 -32.14 -2.18 -8.76
N PRO A 257 -31.42 -1.14 -8.32
CA PRO A 257 -31.12 0.00 -9.18
C PRO A 257 -30.15 -0.42 -10.31
N ASP A 258 -30.18 0.30 -11.44
CA ASP A 258 -29.25 0.07 -12.56
C ASP A 258 -27.88 0.71 -12.27
N GLU A 259 -27.22 0.20 -11.24
CA GLU A 259 -25.90 0.60 -10.79
C GLU A 259 -25.03 -0.64 -10.50
N ASP A 260 -23.71 -0.44 -10.51
CA ASP A 260 -22.75 -1.50 -10.16
C ASP A 260 -22.56 -1.58 -8.65
N CYS A 261 -22.53 -2.80 -8.11
CA CYS A 261 -22.19 -3.04 -6.72
C CYS A 261 -20.70 -2.73 -6.48
N ALA A 262 -20.38 -1.68 -5.72
CA ALA A 262 -18.99 -1.26 -5.51
C ALA A 262 -18.10 -2.24 -4.69
N ILE A 263 -18.67 -3.38 -4.25
CA ILE A 263 -17.94 -4.43 -3.52
C ILE A 263 -17.46 -5.52 -4.49
N CYS A 264 -18.34 -6.03 -5.34
CA CYS A 264 -18.01 -7.12 -6.28
C CYS A 264 -17.83 -6.67 -7.74
N PHE A 265 -18.16 -5.40 -8.05
CA PHE A 265 -18.12 -4.81 -9.39
C PHE A 265 -19.07 -5.45 -10.43
N GLU A 266 -20.08 -6.17 -9.96
CA GLU A 266 -21.18 -6.67 -10.80
C GLU A 266 -22.40 -5.75 -10.68
N LYS A 267 -23.22 -5.69 -11.74
CA LYS A 267 -24.50 -4.96 -11.70
C LYS A 267 -25.37 -5.50 -10.56
N LEU A 268 -26.07 -4.60 -9.85
CA LEU A 268 -26.97 -4.98 -8.76
C LEU A 268 -28.14 -5.86 -9.21
N CYS A 269 -28.49 -5.87 -10.50
CA CYS A 269 -29.49 -6.78 -11.05
C CYS A 269 -28.97 -8.20 -11.31
N ASN A 270 -27.66 -8.44 -11.19
CA ASN A 270 -27.01 -9.72 -11.46
C ASN A 270 -26.73 -10.47 -10.14
N ILE A 271 -26.13 -11.65 -10.26
CA ILE A 271 -25.70 -12.46 -9.12
C ILE A 271 -24.37 -11.92 -8.58
N SER A 272 -24.27 -11.88 -7.26
CA SER A 272 -23.05 -11.53 -6.52
C SER A 272 -22.01 -12.63 -6.65
N SER A 273 -20.75 -12.26 -6.86
CA SER A 273 -19.62 -13.21 -6.82
C SER A 273 -19.33 -13.79 -5.42
N PHE A 274 -20.04 -13.31 -4.40
CA PHE A 274 -20.01 -13.84 -3.03
C PHE A 274 -21.14 -14.83 -2.73
N ASP A 275 -22.09 -15.03 -3.65
CA ASP A 275 -23.10 -16.09 -3.51
C ASP A 275 -22.46 -17.46 -3.81
N ASP A 276 -22.75 -18.48 -2.99
CA ASP A 276 -22.13 -19.80 -3.09
C ASP A 276 -22.82 -20.64 -4.17
N GLU A 277 -22.04 -21.14 -5.14
CA GLU A 277 -22.51 -22.00 -6.25
C GLU A 277 -23.00 -23.39 -5.77
N SER A 278 -22.89 -23.72 -4.48
CA SER A 278 -23.18 -25.05 -3.94
C SER A 278 -24.62 -25.31 -3.49
N GLU A 279 -25.52 -24.31 -3.55
CA GLU A 279 -26.96 -24.49 -3.28
C GLU A 279 -27.83 -24.59 -4.56
N MET A 280 -27.22 -24.94 -5.70
CA MET A 280 -27.95 -25.15 -6.95
C MET A 280 -28.54 -26.56 -7.04
N SER A 281 -29.72 -26.73 -6.43
CA SER A 281 -30.67 -27.77 -6.83
C SER A 281 -32.00 -27.14 -7.25
N GLY A 282 -32.15 -26.86 -8.55
CA GLY A 282 -33.44 -26.48 -9.16
C GLY A 282 -33.39 -25.17 -9.97
N ASP A 283 -34.21 -25.13 -11.02
CA ASP A 283 -34.32 -24.12 -12.08
C ASP A 283 -34.26 -22.63 -11.66
N GLU A 284 -33.68 -21.84 -12.57
CA GLU A 284 -33.58 -20.36 -12.62
C GLU A 284 -32.74 -19.68 -11.52
N ALA A 285 -31.57 -19.18 -11.93
CA ALA A 285 -30.68 -18.40 -11.09
C ALA A 285 -31.37 -17.10 -10.65
N GLN A 286 -31.80 -17.06 -9.39
CA GLN A 286 -32.49 -15.90 -8.82
C GLN A 286 -31.51 -14.73 -8.64
N PRO A 287 -31.92 -13.49 -8.91
CA PRO A 287 -31.09 -12.31 -8.68
C PRO A 287 -30.76 -12.18 -7.19
N SER A 288 -29.55 -11.71 -6.88
CA SER A 288 -29.12 -11.53 -5.49
C SER A 288 -30.02 -10.52 -4.78
N SER A 289 -30.36 -10.81 -3.51
CA SER A 289 -31.03 -9.85 -2.64
C SER A 289 -30.20 -8.56 -2.50
N ILE A 290 -30.86 -7.40 -2.51
CA ILE A 290 -30.24 -6.08 -2.42
C ILE A 290 -30.59 -5.41 -1.09
N LYS A 291 -29.59 -4.78 -0.48
CA LYS A 291 -29.73 -3.96 0.72
C LYS A 291 -29.26 -2.53 0.47
N GLU A 292 -30.01 -1.57 0.99
CA GLU A 292 -29.72 -0.14 0.97
C GLU A 292 -29.30 0.34 2.35
N LEU A 293 -28.20 1.09 2.42
CA LEU A 293 -27.71 1.68 3.66
C LEU A 293 -28.61 2.85 4.14
N ASN A 294 -29.08 2.80 5.40
CA ASN A 294 -30.13 3.69 5.92
C ASN A 294 -29.83 5.20 5.83
N GLN A 295 -28.60 5.63 6.15
CA GLN A 295 -28.17 7.04 6.15
C GLN A 295 -27.76 7.58 4.78
N CYS A 296 -26.94 6.84 4.02
CA CYS A 296 -26.33 7.34 2.77
C CYS A 296 -26.97 6.81 1.50
N LYS A 297 -27.91 5.86 1.60
CA LYS A 297 -28.74 5.36 0.50
C LYS A 297 -27.99 4.66 -0.65
N HIS A 298 -26.74 4.25 -0.43
CA HIS A 298 -26.03 3.39 -1.36
C HIS A 298 -26.51 1.94 -1.23
N ALA A 299 -26.70 1.29 -2.39
CA ALA A 299 -27.20 -0.09 -2.50
C ALA A 299 -26.09 -1.09 -2.85
N PHE A 300 -26.22 -2.31 -2.33
CA PHE A 300 -25.27 -3.40 -2.51
C PHE A 300 -25.98 -4.75 -2.48
N HIS A 301 -25.37 -5.79 -3.06
CA HIS A 301 -25.79 -7.17 -2.81
C HIS A 301 -25.72 -7.48 -1.31
N THR A 302 -26.73 -8.17 -0.78
CA THR A 302 -26.81 -8.59 0.62
C THR A 302 -25.59 -9.44 1.01
N SER A 303 -25.19 -10.39 0.17
CA SER A 303 -24.00 -11.23 0.41
C SER A 303 -22.70 -10.44 0.41
N CYS A 304 -22.56 -9.43 -0.46
CA CYS A 304 -21.42 -8.53 -0.46
C CYS A 304 -21.32 -7.73 0.84
N LEU A 305 -22.41 -7.14 1.31
CA LEU A 305 -22.43 -6.40 2.58
C LEU A 305 -22.17 -7.30 3.77
N GLN A 306 -22.72 -8.52 3.76
CA GLN A 306 -22.51 -9.50 4.82
C GLN A 306 -21.04 -9.91 4.88
N ALA A 307 -20.42 -10.24 3.75
CA ALA A 307 -19.00 -10.56 3.68
C ALA A 307 -18.11 -9.38 4.12
N MET A 308 -18.48 -8.15 3.75
CA MET A 308 -17.78 -6.93 4.20
C MET A 308 -17.90 -6.74 5.72
N TYR A 309 -19.08 -6.95 6.30
CA TYR A 309 -19.29 -6.86 7.74
C TYR A 309 -18.55 -7.98 8.49
N ASP A 310 -18.58 -9.21 7.95
CA ASP A 310 -17.96 -10.37 8.57
C ASP A 310 -16.43 -10.34 8.58
N SER A 311 -15.83 -9.72 7.57
CA SER A 311 -14.39 -9.45 7.52
C SER A 311 -13.96 -8.25 8.36
N GLY A 312 -14.92 -7.44 8.84
CA GLY A 312 -14.69 -6.25 9.65
C GLY A 312 -14.49 -6.53 11.14
N ALA A 313 -14.30 -5.45 11.91
CA ALA A 313 -14.06 -5.50 13.36
C ALA A 313 -15.32 -5.83 14.18
N LYS A 314 -16.51 -5.81 13.57
CA LYS A 314 -17.81 -6.06 14.23
C LYS A 314 -18.00 -5.18 15.49
N ASP A 315 -17.62 -3.92 15.37
CA ASP A 315 -17.56 -2.92 16.46
C ASP A 315 -18.90 -2.19 16.71
N GLY A 316 -20.01 -2.72 16.17
CA GLY A 316 -21.32 -2.08 16.17
C GLY A 316 -21.48 -0.99 15.11
N SER A 317 -20.59 -0.94 14.11
CA SER A 317 -20.71 -0.04 12.98
C SER A 317 -20.48 -0.70 11.63
N LEU A 318 -20.99 -0.05 10.59
CA LEU A 318 -20.81 -0.42 9.19
C LEU A 318 -20.40 0.82 8.40
N GLN A 319 -19.21 0.79 7.79
CA GLN A 319 -18.72 1.88 6.96
C GLN A 319 -19.09 1.64 5.49
N CYS A 320 -19.80 2.58 4.88
CA CYS A 320 -20.15 2.52 3.47
C CYS A 320 -18.89 2.48 2.59
N PRO A 321 -18.70 1.46 1.71
CA PRO A 321 -17.51 1.38 0.87
C PRO A 321 -17.47 2.49 -0.20
N THR A 322 -18.63 3.02 -0.61
CA THR A 322 -18.76 4.10 -1.60
C THR A 322 -18.40 5.47 -1.03
N CYS A 323 -19.13 5.95 -0.01
CA CYS A 323 -19.00 7.32 0.50
C CYS A 323 -18.30 7.45 1.86
N LYS A 324 -17.94 6.34 2.50
CA LYS A 324 -17.31 6.27 3.84
C LYS A 324 -18.17 6.72 5.02
N ALA A 325 -19.46 7.01 4.82
CA ALA A 325 -20.41 7.22 5.90
C ALA A 325 -20.42 6.04 6.88
N ILE A 326 -20.46 6.34 8.18
CA ILE A 326 -20.47 5.35 9.25
C ILE A 326 -21.91 5.19 9.72
N HIS A 327 -22.44 3.98 9.58
CA HIS A 327 -23.74 3.58 10.10
C HIS A 327 -23.52 2.92 11.46
N GLY A 328 -24.20 3.41 12.50
CA GLY A 328 -23.93 3.00 13.89
C GLY A 328 -22.85 3.84 14.56
N ILE A 329 -22.30 3.34 15.67
CA ILE A 329 -21.25 4.01 16.45
C ILE A 329 -19.98 3.16 16.33
N LYS A 330 -18.94 3.73 15.72
CA LYS A 330 -17.67 3.05 15.52
C LYS A 330 -16.86 3.04 16.82
N HIS A 331 -16.64 1.85 17.37
CA HIS A 331 -15.78 1.67 18.54
C HIS A 331 -14.41 1.10 18.12
N GLY A 332 -13.37 1.48 18.85
CA GLY A 332 -12.06 0.83 18.73
C GLY A 332 -11.94 -0.38 19.66
N ASN A 333 -10.85 -1.12 19.53
CA ASN A 333 -10.47 -2.21 20.44
C ASN A 333 -9.50 -1.73 21.54
N GLN A 334 -9.75 -0.55 22.11
CA GLN A 334 -8.89 -0.03 23.19
C GLN A 334 -8.95 -0.97 24.41
N PRO A 335 -7.82 -1.38 25.00
CA PRO A 335 -7.83 -2.23 26.19
C PRO A 335 -8.53 -1.56 27.38
N THR A 336 -9.25 -2.35 28.18
CA THR A 336 -10.04 -1.84 29.32
C THR A 336 -9.20 -1.52 30.57
N THR A 337 -7.92 -1.91 30.58
CA THR A 337 -7.01 -1.74 31.72
C THR A 337 -6.44 -0.33 31.85
N GLY A 338 -6.77 0.57 30.92
CA GLY A 338 -6.27 1.93 30.92
C GLY A 338 -7.15 2.93 31.65
N HIS A 339 -6.53 4.02 32.09
CA HIS A 339 -7.23 5.21 32.54
C HIS A 339 -6.72 6.46 31.82
N MET A 340 -7.57 7.48 31.80
CA MET A 340 -7.29 8.78 31.22
C MET A 340 -7.54 9.84 32.27
N ASP A 341 -6.50 10.58 32.63
CA ASP A 341 -6.58 11.72 33.55
C ASP A 341 -6.40 13.03 32.79
N VAL A 342 -7.24 14.02 33.10
CA VAL A 342 -7.19 15.35 32.49
C VAL A 342 -6.90 16.39 33.56
N GLN A 343 -5.87 17.20 33.35
CA GLN A 343 -5.45 18.26 34.26
C GLN A 343 -5.38 19.58 33.51
N HIS A 344 -5.79 20.66 34.19
CA HIS A 344 -5.73 22.01 33.65
C HIS A 344 -4.65 22.82 34.37
N SER A 345 -3.93 23.64 33.62
CA SER A 345 -2.86 24.49 34.12
C SER A 345 -2.95 25.89 33.52
N HIS A 346 -2.57 26.91 34.30
CA HIS A 346 -2.47 28.29 33.83
C HIS A 346 -1.22 28.56 32.97
N ARG A 347 -0.31 27.58 32.84
CA ARG A 347 0.87 27.71 31.98
C ARG A 347 0.47 27.59 30.52
N SER A 348 1.00 28.47 29.68
CA SER A 348 0.76 28.46 28.24
C SER A 348 1.71 27.52 27.51
N LEU A 349 1.22 26.93 26.40
CA LEU A 349 2.08 26.21 25.46
C LEU A 349 2.83 27.18 24.55
N PRO A 350 4.03 26.81 24.06
CA PRO A 350 4.68 27.55 22.98
C PRO A 350 3.73 27.69 21.78
N GLY A 351 3.56 28.92 21.28
CA GLY A 351 2.61 29.24 20.19
C GLY A 351 1.19 29.58 20.66
N HIS A 352 0.88 29.45 21.95
CA HIS A 352 -0.44 29.73 22.53
C HIS A 352 -0.35 30.54 23.84
N PRO A 353 0.22 31.76 23.83
CA PRO A 353 0.49 32.55 25.03
C PRO A 353 -0.76 33.13 25.71
N ASP A 354 -1.89 33.12 25.01
CA ASP A 354 -3.17 33.73 25.40
C ASP A 354 -4.11 32.76 26.13
N CYS A 355 -3.73 31.49 26.26
CA CYS A 355 -4.51 30.47 26.97
C CYS A 355 -3.65 29.58 27.85
N GLY A 356 -4.31 28.82 28.74
CA GLY A 356 -3.66 27.82 29.58
C GLY A 356 -3.28 26.57 28.80
N MET A 357 -3.04 25.48 29.52
CA MET A 357 -2.69 24.17 28.96
C MET A 357 -3.53 23.09 29.62
N ILE A 358 -4.06 22.19 28.80
CA ILE A 358 -4.67 20.94 29.20
C ILE A 358 -3.62 19.85 29.04
N THR A 359 -3.34 19.13 30.12
CA THR A 359 -2.48 17.95 30.12
C THR A 359 -3.36 16.71 30.21
N ILE A 360 -3.23 15.82 29.24
CA ILE A 360 -3.94 14.54 29.20
C ILE A 360 -2.92 13.44 29.44
N VAL A 361 -3.13 12.63 30.47
CA VAL A 361 -2.28 11.49 30.80
C VAL A 361 -3.08 10.23 30.53
N TYR A 362 -2.60 9.45 29.55
CA TYR A 362 -3.08 8.11 29.30
C TYR A 362 -2.14 7.15 30.01
N ASP A 363 -2.67 6.21 30.79
CA ASP A 363 -1.86 5.17 31.42
C ASP A 363 -2.53 3.80 31.25
N PHE A 364 -1.82 2.91 30.57
CA PHE A 364 -2.27 1.57 30.23
C PHE A 364 -1.23 0.56 30.70
N SER A 365 -1.72 -0.53 31.29
CA SER A 365 -0.89 -1.66 31.71
C SER A 365 -0.99 -2.81 30.72
N GLY A 366 0.05 -3.66 30.68
CA GLY A 366 0.00 -4.91 29.93
C GLY A 366 -1.08 -5.84 30.46
N GLY A 367 -1.68 -6.65 29.59
CA GLY A 367 -2.81 -7.50 29.94
C GLY A 367 -2.96 -8.71 29.03
N VAL A 368 -4.19 -9.24 28.97
CA VAL A 368 -4.58 -10.36 28.11
C VAL A 368 -5.58 -9.85 27.08
N GLN A 369 -5.40 -10.25 25.83
CA GLN A 369 -6.24 -9.87 24.70
C GLN A 369 -7.65 -10.45 24.83
N GLY A 370 -8.67 -9.60 24.70
CA GLY A 370 -10.08 -10.00 24.64
C GLY A 370 -10.46 -10.60 23.28
N PRO A 371 -11.71 -11.09 23.11
CA PRO A 371 -12.22 -11.64 21.86
C PRO A 371 -12.11 -10.69 20.65
N GLU A 372 -12.17 -9.38 20.88
CA GLU A 372 -12.10 -8.30 19.91
C GLU A 372 -10.68 -7.99 19.41
N HIS A 373 -9.67 -8.61 20.01
CA HIS A 373 -8.26 -8.40 19.68
C HIS A 373 -7.72 -9.49 18.73
N PRO A 374 -6.60 -9.24 18.03
CA PRO A 374 -6.10 -10.16 16.98
C PRO A 374 -5.79 -11.59 17.45
N ASN A 375 -5.36 -11.78 18.70
CA ASN A 375 -5.04 -13.08 19.27
C ASN A 375 -5.69 -13.25 20.66
N PRO A 376 -7.00 -13.55 20.73
CA PRO A 376 -7.71 -13.69 22.01
C PRO A 376 -7.01 -14.65 22.97
N GLY A 377 -6.90 -14.25 24.25
CA GLY A 377 -6.21 -15.01 25.29
C GLY A 377 -4.68 -14.84 25.32
N SER A 378 -4.07 -14.25 24.30
CA SER A 378 -2.63 -13.94 24.30
C SER A 378 -2.31 -12.71 25.15
N ARG A 379 -1.12 -12.69 25.77
CA ARG A 379 -0.65 -11.50 26.49
C ARG A 379 -0.31 -10.37 25.51
N TYR A 380 -0.55 -9.13 25.93
CA TYR A 380 -0.05 -7.92 25.26
C TYR A 380 0.77 -7.08 26.25
N SER A 381 1.73 -6.31 25.73
CA SER A 381 2.52 -5.36 26.52
C SER A 381 2.12 -3.92 26.23
N ALA A 382 2.06 -3.06 27.24
CA ALA A 382 1.87 -1.63 27.10
C ALA A 382 3.20 -0.90 27.39
N ARG A 383 3.87 -0.37 26.36
CA ARG A 383 5.20 0.26 26.50
C ARG A 383 5.12 1.79 26.40
N GLY A 384 5.94 2.45 27.20
CA GLY A 384 6.07 3.91 27.23
C GLY A 384 4.87 4.61 27.87
N PHE A 385 4.15 3.93 28.76
CA PHE A 385 3.12 4.51 29.60
C PHE A 385 3.70 4.91 30.97
N PRO A 386 3.20 6.00 31.59
CA PRO A 386 2.13 6.88 31.11
C PRO A 386 2.55 7.74 29.92
N ARG A 387 1.64 7.92 28.95
CA ARG A 387 1.83 8.83 27.80
C ARG A 387 1.15 10.14 28.12
N THR A 388 1.91 11.23 28.02
CA THR A 388 1.42 12.58 28.31
C THR A 388 1.26 13.35 27.01
N CYS A 389 0.10 13.99 26.85
CA CYS A 389 -0.24 14.85 25.72
C CYS A 389 -0.63 16.24 26.25
N PHE A 390 -0.41 17.27 25.44
CA PHE A 390 -0.72 18.65 25.80
C PHE A 390 -1.59 19.31 24.73
N LEU A 391 -2.62 20.03 25.15
CA LEU A 391 -3.47 20.86 24.30
C LEU A 391 -3.54 22.27 24.88
N PRO A 392 -3.67 23.32 24.06
CA PRO A 392 -3.95 24.67 24.56
C PRO A 392 -5.35 24.71 25.17
N ASP A 393 -5.52 25.35 26.33
CA ASP A 393 -6.81 25.47 27.02
C ASP A 393 -7.64 26.64 26.44
N SER A 394 -7.98 26.53 25.16
CA SER A 394 -8.74 27.53 24.41
C SER A 394 -10.16 27.04 24.10
N LYS A 395 -11.07 27.94 23.71
CA LYS A 395 -12.47 27.60 23.36
C LYS A 395 -12.54 26.61 22.20
N LYS A 396 -11.59 26.66 21.26
CA LYS A 396 -11.54 25.76 20.11
C LYS A 396 -11.20 24.34 20.56
N GLU A 397 -10.19 24.20 21.42
CA GLU A 397 -9.65 22.93 21.88
C GLU A 397 -10.46 22.27 22.99
N LYS A 398 -11.28 23.01 23.75
CA LYS A 398 -12.29 22.42 24.66
C LYS A 398 -13.35 21.54 23.96
N ARG A 399 -13.45 21.63 22.64
CA ARG A 399 -14.37 20.83 21.81
C ARG A 399 -13.69 19.60 21.20
N PHE A 400 -12.36 19.58 21.15
CA PHE A 400 -11.57 18.41 20.77
C PHE A 400 -11.42 17.49 21.97
#